data_AF-A0AAJ7RYC5-F1
#
_entry.id   AF-A0AAJ7RYC5-F1
#
_cell.length_a   1.000
_cell.length_b   1.000
_cell.length_c   1.000
_cell.angle_alpha   90.00
_cell.angle_beta   90.00
_cell.angle_gamma   90.00
#
_symmetry.space_group_name_H-M   'P 1'
#
loop_
_entity.id
_entity.type
_entity.pdbx_description
1 polymer ?
#
loop_
_entity_poly.entity_id
_entity_poly.type
_entity_poly.pdbx_seq_one_letter_code
_entity_poly.pdbx_strand_id
1 'polypeptide(L)'
;MFQYLDRRFGKAARIAGSLAFLLQLLLYSGVVLYAPALALEATTGLSRTVSIIGIGLVCTFYSAIGGIKAVLITDVFQSLLMLLAVILVIVTAAVNVGGVQRIWEIANEGSRIEFDNISVDPTVRHTWWSLTFGGFFTYLSLYGTNQVQVQRMLTI
;
A
#
# COMPACT_ATOMS: atom_id res chain seq x y z
N MET A 1 14.92 3.37 13.97
CA MET A 1 13.98 3.57 15.09
C MET A 1 14.28 2.68 16.31
N PHE A 2 14.46 1.37 16.16
CA PHE A 2 14.72 0.50 17.32
C PHE A 2 16.03 0.81 18.10
N GLN A 3 17.08 1.32 17.45
CA GLN A 3 18.27 1.85 18.14
C GLN A 3 17.97 3.09 19.00
N TYR A 4 17.00 3.91 18.61
CA TYR A 4 16.57 5.06 19.40
C TYR A 4 15.75 4.62 20.63
N LEU A 5 14.87 3.62 20.47
CA LEU A 5 14.19 2.98 21.60
C LEU A 5 15.17 2.36 22.60
N ASP A 6 16.25 1.74 22.11
CA ASP A 6 17.31 1.16 22.95
C ASP A 6 17.98 2.21 23.84
N ARG A 7 18.30 3.38 23.27
CA ARG A 7 18.92 4.49 24.00
C ARG A 7 17.99 5.15 25.02
N ARG A 8 16.67 5.08 24.84
CA ARG A 8 15.68 5.76 25.70
C ARG A 8 15.04 4.85 26.76
N PHE A 9 14.73 3.61 26.41
CA PHE A 9 13.95 2.67 27.24
C PHE A 9 14.68 1.34 27.53
N GLY A 10 15.87 1.15 26.96
CA GLY A 10 16.70 -0.04 27.17
C GLY A 10 16.38 -1.22 26.25
N LYS A 11 17.19 -2.28 26.38
CA LYS A 11 17.20 -3.45 25.46
C LYS A 11 15.88 -4.23 25.43
N ALA A 12 15.15 -4.30 26.54
CA ALA A 12 13.88 -5.02 26.61
C ALA A 12 12.79 -4.38 25.72
N ALA A 13 12.66 -3.05 25.77
CA ALA A 13 11.73 -2.30 24.94
C ALA A 13 12.09 -2.38 23.44
N ARG A 14 13.40 -2.40 23.12
CA ARG A 14 13.89 -2.62 21.76
C ARG A 14 13.44 -3.98 21.21
N ILE A 15 13.65 -5.06 21.97
CA ILE A 15 13.32 -6.42 21.52
C ILE A 15 11.81 -6.56 21.36
N ALA A 16 11.02 -6.17 22.37
CA ALA A 16 9.56 -6.26 22.32
C ALA A 16 8.97 -5.44 21.16
N GLY A 17 9.41 -4.19 20.97
CA GLY A 17 8.97 -3.35 19.86
C GLY A 17 9.36 -3.90 18.49
N SER A 18 10.59 -4.44 18.35
CA SER A 18 11.03 -5.04 17.09
C SER A 18 10.28 -6.32 16.74
N LEU A 19 9.95 -7.14 17.74
CA LEU A 19 9.19 -8.38 17.54
C LEU A 19 7.74 -8.07 17.15
N ALA A 20 7.09 -7.13 17.85
CA ALA A 20 5.73 -6.70 17.52
C ALA A 20 5.66 -6.13 16.09
N PHE A 21 6.65 -5.31 15.71
CA PHE A 21 6.73 -4.75 14.35
C PHE A 21 6.99 -5.83 13.30
N LEU A 22 7.88 -6.80 13.55
CA LEU A 22 8.12 -7.92 12.64
C LEU A 22 6.85 -8.74 12.43
N LEU A 23 6.12 -9.03 13.50
CA LEU A 23 4.87 -9.78 13.42
C LEU A 23 3.81 -9.00 12.63
N GLN A 24 3.67 -7.71 12.90
CA GLN A 24 2.78 -6.83 12.12
C GLN A 24 3.18 -6.78 10.64
N LEU A 25 4.47 -6.66 10.34
CA LEU A 25 4.99 -6.63 8.98
C LEU A 25 4.74 -7.95 8.24
N LEU A 26 4.93 -9.09 8.91
CA LEU A 26 4.65 -10.40 8.35
C LEU A 26 3.17 -10.55 7.98
N LEU A 27 2.26 -10.25 8.91
CA LEU A 27 0.81 -10.29 8.65
C LEU A 27 0.41 -9.34 7.52
N TYR A 28 0.92 -8.11 7.54
CA TYR A 28 0.63 -7.13 6.51
C TYR A 28 1.16 -7.57 5.14
N SER A 29 2.40 -8.06 5.06
CA SER A 29 3.00 -8.54 3.81
C SER A 29 2.22 -9.71 3.19
N GLY A 30 1.67 -10.62 4.01
CA GLY A 30 0.80 -11.69 3.54
C GLY A 30 -0.50 -11.18 2.92
N VAL A 31 -1.15 -10.21 3.55
CA VAL A 31 -2.36 -9.57 3.00
C VAL A 31 -2.06 -8.83 1.70
N VAL A 32 -0.92 -8.13 1.63
CA VAL A 32 -0.49 -7.41 0.42
C VAL A 32 -0.20 -8.37 -0.73
N LEU A 33 0.42 -9.53 -0.46
CA LEU A 33 0.73 -10.54 -1.48
C LEU A 33 -0.52 -11.28 -1.97
N TYR A 34 -1.59 -11.30 -1.19
CA TYR A 34 -2.87 -11.89 -1.58
C TYR A 34 -3.52 -11.16 -2.76
N ALA A 35 -3.46 -9.83 -2.81
CA ALA A 35 -4.07 -9.03 -3.89
C ALA A 35 -3.54 -9.39 -5.31
N PRO A 36 -2.22 -9.41 -5.57
CA PRO A 36 -1.69 -9.82 -6.88
C PRO A 36 -1.89 -11.32 -7.14
N ALA A 37 -1.90 -12.17 -6.11
CA ALA A 37 -2.18 -13.59 -6.29
C ALA A 37 -3.62 -13.84 -6.75
N LEU A 38 -4.58 -13.09 -6.22
CA LEU A 38 -5.98 -13.11 -6.65
C LEU A 38 -6.12 -12.60 -8.09
N ALA A 39 -5.41 -11.52 -8.44
CA ALA A 39 -5.39 -11.03 -9.81
C ALA A 39 -4.82 -12.07 -10.79
N LEU A 40 -3.73 -12.76 -10.41
CA LEU A 40 -3.11 -13.81 -11.22
C LEU A 40 -4.01 -15.05 -11.36
N GLU A 41 -4.72 -15.42 -10.30
CA GLU A 41 -5.76 -16.46 -10.33
C GLU A 41 -6.86 -16.09 -11.35
N ALA A 42 -7.34 -14.85 -11.33
CA ALA A 42 -8.39 -14.38 -12.23
C ALA A 42 -7.95 -14.33 -13.71
N THR A 43 -6.69 -14.02 -14.00
CA THR A 43 -6.20 -13.93 -15.39
C THR A 43 -5.75 -15.28 -15.96
N THR A 44 -5.15 -16.14 -15.13
CA THR A 44 -4.50 -17.37 -15.60
C THR A 44 -5.32 -18.63 -15.31
N GLY A 45 -6.33 -18.54 -14.42
CA GLY A 45 -7.17 -19.68 -14.02
C GLY A 45 -6.44 -20.75 -13.19
N LEU A 46 -5.22 -20.48 -12.72
CA LEU A 46 -4.41 -21.36 -11.88
C LEU A 46 -4.94 -21.37 -10.44
N SER A 47 -4.73 -22.50 -9.74
CA SER A 47 -5.06 -22.62 -8.31
C SER A 47 -4.36 -21.53 -7.48
N ARG A 48 -5.12 -20.85 -6.61
CA ARG A 48 -4.66 -19.78 -5.71
C ARG A 48 -3.36 -20.12 -4.98
N THR A 49 -3.21 -21.36 -4.51
CA THR A 49 -2.02 -21.81 -3.77
C THR A 49 -0.76 -21.74 -4.63
N VAL A 50 -0.85 -22.12 -5.91
CA VAL A 50 0.28 -22.10 -6.85
C VAL A 50 0.68 -20.66 -7.16
N SER A 51 -0.30 -19.76 -7.34
CA SER A 51 -0.06 -18.33 -7.57
C SER A 51 0.64 -17.66 -6.38
N ILE A 52 0.20 -17.93 -5.16
CA ILE A 52 0.81 -17.37 -3.93
C ILE A 52 2.26 -17.86 -3.79
N ILE A 53 2.49 -19.17 -3.93
CA ILE A 53 3.84 -19.75 -3.79
C ILE A 53 4.77 -19.23 -4.88
N GLY A 54 4.30 -19.14 -6.13
CA GLY A 54 5.10 -18.63 -7.25
C GLY A 54 5.53 -17.18 -7.04
N ILE A 55 4.59 -16.29 -6.71
CA ILE A 55 4.88 -14.86 -6.45
C ILE A 55 5.83 -14.72 -5.26
N GLY A 56 5.56 -15.44 -4.16
CA GLY A 56 6.40 -15.40 -2.96
C GLY A 56 7.83 -15.88 -3.21
N LEU A 57 8.01 -16.94 -4.01
CA LEU A 57 9.32 -17.48 -4.34
C LEU A 57 10.13 -16.51 -5.21
N VAL A 58 9.53 -15.97 -6.28
CA VAL A 58 10.17 -14.95 -7.12
C VAL A 58 10.55 -13.73 -6.27
N CYS A 59 9.63 -13.26 -5.42
CA CYS A 59 9.84 -12.13 -4.53
C CYS A 59 11.02 -12.34 -3.58
N THR A 60 11.06 -13.51 -2.94
CA THR A 60 12.14 -13.87 -2.02
C THR A 60 13.47 -14.00 -2.77
N PHE A 61 13.48 -14.61 -3.94
CA PHE A 61 14.69 -14.88 -4.71
C PHE A 61 15.38 -13.59 -5.17
N TYR A 62 14.65 -12.65 -5.80
CA TYR A 62 15.26 -11.39 -6.24
C TYR A 62 15.66 -10.51 -5.05
N SER A 63 14.89 -10.55 -3.95
CA SER A 63 15.21 -9.80 -2.72
C SER A 63 16.47 -10.33 -2.04
N ALA A 64 16.67 -11.65 -2.02
CA ALA A 64 17.83 -12.30 -1.43
C ALA A 64 19.11 -12.01 -2.22
N ILE A 65 19.04 -12.00 -3.56
CA ILE A 65 20.20 -11.81 -4.42
C ILE A 65 20.61 -10.34 -4.53
N GLY A 66 19.63 -9.46 -4.68
CA GLY A 66 19.89 -8.06 -5.01
C GLY A 66 20.06 -7.11 -3.81
N GLY A 67 19.71 -7.57 -2.61
CA GLY A 67 19.74 -6.77 -1.39
C GLY A 67 18.86 -5.51 -1.48
N ILE A 68 19.06 -4.55 -0.56
CA ILE A 68 18.23 -3.34 -0.47
C ILE A 68 18.28 -2.49 -1.74
N LYS A 69 19.43 -2.45 -2.43
CA LYS A 69 19.60 -1.64 -3.66
C LYS A 69 18.75 -2.16 -4.82
N ALA A 70 18.74 -3.48 -5.06
CA ALA A 70 17.89 -4.03 -6.12
C ALA A 70 16.40 -3.88 -5.78
N VAL A 71 16.03 -4.09 -4.50
CA VAL A 71 14.66 -3.90 -4.03
C VAL A 71 14.18 -2.47 -4.29
N LEU A 72 15.04 -1.46 -4.07
CA LEU A 72 14.72 -0.06 -4.36
C LEU A 72 14.46 0.17 -5.85
N ILE A 73 15.31 -0.37 -6.74
CA ILE A 73 15.12 -0.22 -8.18
C ILE A 73 13.81 -0.87 -8.62
N THR A 74 13.52 -2.09 -8.15
CA THR A 74 12.26 -2.78 -8.48
C THR A 74 11.04 -2.03 -7.97
N ASP A 75 11.14 -1.38 -6.79
CA ASP A 75 10.05 -0.57 -6.21
C ASP A 75 9.76 0.67 -7.06
N VAL A 76 10.80 1.31 -7.61
CA VAL A 76 10.66 2.45 -8.55
C VAL A 76 9.97 2.00 -9.84
N PHE A 77 10.40 0.87 -10.43
CA PHE A 77 9.75 0.31 -11.62
C PHE A 77 8.29 -0.06 -11.36
N GLN A 78 7.99 -0.70 -10.23
CA GLN A 78 6.62 -1.03 -9.85
C GLN A 78 5.77 0.22 -9.66
N SER A 79 6.30 1.26 -9.02
CA SER A 79 5.59 2.54 -8.83
C SER A 79 5.27 3.23 -10.16
N LEU A 80 6.22 3.22 -11.10
CA LEU A 80 6.01 3.75 -12.44
C LEU A 80 4.95 2.95 -13.21
N LEU A 81 5.03 1.62 -13.16
CA LEU A 81 4.08 0.72 -13.82
C LEU A 81 2.67 0.90 -13.26
N MET A 82 2.52 1.04 -11.94
CA MET A 82 1.25 1.34 -11.30
C MET A 82 0.67 2.67 -11.77
N LEU A 83 1.49 3.72 -11.90
CA LEU A 83 1.06 5.02 -12.40
C LEU A 83 0.58 4.92 -13.86
N LEU A 84 1.33 4.23 -14.72
CA LEU A 84 0.91 3.99 -16.11
C LEU A 84 -0.38 3.17 -16.19
N ALA A 85 -0.52 2.11 -15.37
CA ALA A 85 -1.72 1.29 -15.33
C ALA A 85 -2.96 2.12 -14.95
N VAL A 86 -2.85 3.00 -13.95
CA VAL A 86 -3.95 3.90 -13.56
C VAL A 86 -4.32 4.85 -14.71
N ILE A 87 -3.34 5.45 -15.37
CA ILE A 87 -3.60 6.33 -16.52
C ILE A 87 -4.29 5.55 -17.65
N LEU A 88 -3.81 4.35 -17.98
CA LEU A 88 -4.42 3.52 -19.02
C LEU A 88 -5.85 3.12 -18.68
N VAL A 89 -6.13 2.79 -17.41
CA VAL A 89 -7.49 2.51 -16.95
C VAL A 89 -8.39 3.72 -17.12
N ILE A 90 -7.93 4.92 -16.74
CA ILE A 90 -8.70 6.16 -16.90
C ILE A 90 -8.96 6.46 -18.37
N VAL A 91 -7.94 6.34 -19.24
CA VAL A 91 -8.08 6.58 -20.68
C VAL A 91 -9.02 5.56 -21.32
N THR A 92 -8.88 4.28 -21.00
CA THR A 92 -9.75 3.22 -21.53
C THR A 92 -11.19 3.39 -21.06
N ALA A 93 -11.39 3.75 -19.79
CA ALA A 93 -12.70 4.12 -19.27
C ALA A 93 -13.26 5.34 -20.00
N ALA A 94 -12.44 6.36 -20.28
CA ALA A 94 -12.89 7.57 -20.98
C ALA A 94 -13.29 7.27 -22.42
N VAL A 95 -12.55 6.42 -23.13
CA VAL A 95 -12.88 6.00 -24.49
C VAL A 95 -14.17 5.17 -24.53
N ASN A 96 -14.31 4.20 -23.62
CA ASN A 96 -15.51 3.33 -23.55
C ASN A 96 -16.79 4.10 -23.20
N VAL A 97 -16.67 5.14 -22.38
CA VAL A 97 -17.81 5.95 -21.91
C VAL A 97 -18.09 7.15 -22.84
N GLY A 98 -17.22 7.40 -23.84
CA GLY A 98 -17.41 8.46 -24.85
C GLY A 98 -16.88 9.84 -24.43
N GLY A 99 -16.02 9.90 -23.41
CA GLY A 99 -15.33 11.11 -22.96
C GLY A 99 -15.21 11.21 -21.44
N VAL A 100 -14.23 11.99 -20.97
CA VAL A 100 -14.01 12.26 -19.53
C VAL A 100 -15.21 12.98 -18.90
N GLN A 101 -15.93 13.76 -19.69
CA GLN A 101 -17.13 14.48 -19.26
C GLN A 101 -18.25 13.53 -18.84
N ARG A 102 -18.43 12.44 -19.58
CA ARG A 102 -19.46 11.43 -19.29
C ARG A 102 -19.07 10.55 -18.09
N ILE A 103 -17.77 10.36 -17.82
CA ILE A 103 -17.29 9.80 -16.53
C ILE A 103 -17.72 10.68 -15.36
N TRP A 104 -17.57 12.01 -15.49
CA TRP A 104 -17.92 12.95 -14.45
C TRP A 104 -19.43 13.00 -14.20
N GLU A 105 -20.24 12.94 -15.27
CA GLU A 105 -21.69 12.82 -15.17
C GLU A 105 -22.13 11.53 -14.49
N ILE A 106 -21.58 10.36 -14.87
CA ILE A 106 -21.89 9.08 -14.21
C ILE A 106 -21.45 9.07 -12.75
N ALA A 107 -20.31 9.69 -12.42
CA ALA A 107 -19.85 9.81 -11.05
C ALA A 107 -20.78 10.69 -10.20
N ASN A 108 -21.31 11.77 -10.80
CA ASN A 108 -22.28 12.67 -10.17
C ASN A 108 -23.67 12.01 -10.02
N GLU A 109 -24.15 11.30 -11.05
CA GLU A 109 -25.41 10.54 -11.02
C GLU A 109 -25.37 9.35 -10.06
N GLY A 110 -24.19 8.72 -9.92
CA GLY A 110 -23.99 7.61 -8.99
C GLY A 110 -23.82 8.00 -7.53
N SER A 111 -23.96 9.30 -7.19
CA SER A 111 -23.68 9.86 -5.85
C SER A 111 -22.30 9.45 -5.31
N ARG A 112 -21.32 9.21 -6.19
CA ARG A 112 -19.95 8.80 -5.78
C ARG A 112 -19.06 9.99 -5.47
N ILE A 113 -19.52 11.20 -5.76
CA ILE A 113 -18.84 12.46 -5.51
C ILE A 113 -19.39 13.06 -4.21
N GLU A 114 -18.99 12.50 -3.06
CA GLU A 114 -19.28 13.09 -1.75
C GLU A 114 -18.13 14.00 -1.31
N PHE A 115 -18.10 15.24 -1.80
CA PHE A 115 -17.12 16.24 -1.33
C PHE A 115 -17.53 16.91 0.00
N ASP A 116 -18.81 16.86 0.38
CA ASP A 116 -19.39 17.73 1.41
C ASP A 116 -20.04 16.98 2.58
N ASN A 117 -19.53 15.78 2.91
CA ASN A 117 -19.99 15.06 4.11
C ASN A 117 -19.25 15.56 5.36
N ILE A 118 -19.60 16.79 5.78
CA ILE A 118 -19.18 17.45 7.03
C ILE A 118 -20.06 16.95 8.20
N SER A 119 -20.34 15.65 8.26
CA SER A 119 -20.99 15.06 9.42
C SER A 119 -19.96 14.71 10.49
N VAL A 120 -20.24 15.06 11.75
CA VAL A 120 -19.45 14.67 12.93
C VAL A 120 -19.96 13.31 13.45
N ASP A 121 -20.51 12.47 12.57
CA ASP A 121 -21.06 11.18 12.94
C ASP A 121 -19.97 10.10 12.86
N PRO A 122 -19.58 9.47 13.98
CA PRO A 122 -18.53 8.46 14.03
C PRO A 122 -18.92 7.13 13.36
N THR A 123 -20.17 6.99 12.92
CA THR A 123 -20.67 5.79 12.22
C THR A 123 -20.41 5.83 10.71
N VAL A 124 -20.06 7.01 10.16
CA VAL A 124 -19.77 7.20 8.74
C VAL A 124 -18.28 6.94 8.47
N ARG A 125 -17.99 5.96 7.60
CA ARG A 125 -16.63 5.43 7.34
C ARG A 125 -15.65 6.46 6.77
N HIS A 126 -16.13 7.47 6.05
CA HIS A 126 -15.31 8.48 5.38
C HIS A 126 -15.93 9.88 5.52
N THR A 127 -15.80 10.49 6.70
CA THR A 127 -16.14 11.91 6.89
C THR A 127 -14.95 12.79 6.57
N TRP A 128 -15.19 14.05 6.21
CA TRP A 128 -14.13 15.02 5.94
C TRP A 128 -13.14 15.16 7.12
N TRP A 129 -13.66 15.10 8.34
CA TRP A 129 -12.86 15.14 9.57
C TRP A 129 -12.05 13.86 9.81
N SER A 130 -12.65 12.69 9.59
CA SER A 130 -11.96 11.40 9.69
C SER A 130 -10.84 11.28 8.64
N LEU A 131 -11.09 11.74 7.42
CA LEU A 131 -10.07 11.76 6.36
C LEU A 131 -8.94 12.75 6.65
N THR A 132 -9.26 13.96 7.09
CA THR A 132 -8.25 15.01 7.29
C THR A 132 -7.40 14.72 8.52
N PHE A 133 -8.00 14.51 9.69
CA PHE A 133 -7.24 14.22 10.91
C PHE A 133 -6.74 12.78 10.94
N GLY A 134 -7.60 11.79 10.65
CA GLY A 134 -7.21 10.39 10.62
C GLY A 134 -6.18 10.11 9.54
N GLY A 135 -6.34 10.69 8.35
CA GLY A 135 -5.34 10.63 7.28
C GLY A 135 -4.03 11.29 7.68
N PHE A 136 -4.05 12.50 8.23
CA PHE A 136 -2.84 13.18 8.70
C PHE A 136 -2.06 12.35 9.72
N PHE A 137 -2.72 11.84 10.76
CA PHE A 137 -2.06 10.98 11.76
C PHE A 137 -1.59 9.64 11.17
N THR A 138 -2.37 9.06 10.26
CA THR A 138 -2.00 7.81 9.58
C THR A 138 -0.75 8.01 8.72
N TYR A 139 -0.72 9.05 7.88
CA TYR A 139 0.44 9.36 7.04
C TYR A 139 1.65 9.77 7.90
N LEU A 140 1.44 10.57 8.95
CA LEU A 140 2.52 10.94 9.87
C LEU A 140 3.12 9.72 10.59
N SER A 141 2.28 8.78 11.01
CA SER A 141 2.74 7.50 11.57
C SER A 141 3.47 6.66 10.51
N LEU A 142 2.94 6.59 9.29
CA LEU A 142 3.50 5.79 8.21
C LEU A 142 4.86 6.31 7.73
N TYR A 143 5.07 7.63 7.71
CA TYR A 143 6.36 8.21 7.32
C TYR A 143 7.32 8.42 8.50
N GLY A 144 6.79 8.73 9.69
CA GLY A 144 7.59 9.03 10.88
C GLY A 144 8.04 7.79 11.67
N THR A 145 7.28 6.69 11.62
CA THR A 145 7.56 5.49 12.44
C THR A 145 7.83 4.22 11.63
N ASN A 146 7.51 4.20 10.33
CA ASN A 146 7.74 3.01 9.53
C ASN A 146 9.22 2.83 9.23
N GLN A 147 9.77 1.78 9.83
CA GLN A 147 11.19 1.48 9.74
C GLN A 147 11.66 1.27 8.29
N VAL A 148 10.81 0.75 7.40
CA VAL A 148 11.19 0.50 6.00
C VAL A 148 11.46 1.81 5.27
N GLN A 149 10.64 2.85 5.49
CA GLN A 149 10.80 4.14 4.83
C GLN A 149 12.05 4.89 5.32
N VAL A 150 12.28 4.89 6.63
CA VAL A 150 13.48 5.51 7.22
C VAL A 150 14.76 4.80 6.74
N GLN A 151 14.74 3.47 6.66
CA GLN A 151 15.89 2.70 6.18
C GLN A 151 16.18 2.96 4.70
N ARG A 152 15.15 3.16 3.88
CA ARG A 152 15.31 3.58 2.48
C ARG A 152 15.91 4.98 2.37
N MET A 153 15.43 5.96 3.15
CA MET A 153 15.97 7.33 3.16
C MET A 153 17.44 7.40 3.60
N LEU A 154 17.86 6.56 4.54
CA LEU A 154 19.24 6.55 5.06
C LEU A 154 20.22 5.74 4.18
N THR A 155 19.72 4.97 3.21
CA THR A 155 20.55 4.15 2.30
C THR A 155 20.89 4.89 0.99
N ILE A 156 20.14 5.97 0.69
CA ILE A 156 20.42 6.91 -0.42
C ILE A 156 21.47 7.92 0.05
#